data_AF-A0A7V7DAE8-F1
#
_entry.id   AF-A0A7V7DAE8-F1
#
_cell.length_a   1.000
_cell.length_b   1.000
_cell.length_c   1.000
_cell.angle_alpha   90.00
_cell.angle_beta   90.00
_cell.angle_gamma   90.00
#
_symmetry.space_group_name_H-M   'P 1'
#
loop_
_entity.id
_entity.type
_entity.pdbx_description
1 polymer ?
#
loop_
_entity_poly.entity_id
_entity_poly.type
_entity_poly.pdbx_seq_one_letter_code
_entity_poly.pdbx_strand_id
1 'polypeptide(L)'
;MYSRYGKNGLDLTRNRVHLGTGGAAIKVLDLETGVARSTTLQDLYQLTRLVDQLDNIHFLVRPCIPTDIPKEAYDVNVFYTC
;
A
#
# COMPACT_ATOMS: atom_id res chain seq x y z
N MET A 1 10.34 3.91 14.54
CA MET A 1 9.15 3.16 14.06
C MET A 1 9.55 1.71 13.90
N TYR A 2 8.74 0.77 14.42
CA TYR A 2 9.09 -0.65 14.41
C TYR A 2 8.45 -1.38 13.22
N SER A 3 9.20 -2.30 12.62
CA SER A 3 8.67 -3.24 11.62
C SER A 3 8.35 -4.58 12.27
N ARG A 4 7.39 -5.31 11.70
CA ARG A 4 6.95 -6.63 12.21
C ARG A 4 8.08 -7.64 12.38
N TYR A 5 9.04 -7.66 11.46
CA TYR A 5 10.17 -8.61 11.46
C TYR A 5 11.48 -8.01 11.97
N GLY A 6 11.46 -6.77 12.46
CA GLY A 6 12.65 -6.07 12.98
C GLY A 6 13.67 -5.61 11.93
N LYS A 7 13.63 -6.13 10.69
CA LYS A 7 14.61 -5.80 9.63
C LYS A 7 14.41 -4.43 8.96
N ASN A 8 13.18 -3.90 8.95
CA ASN A 8 12.82 -2.65 8.25
C ASN A 8 12.38 -1.55 9.23
N GLY A 9 12.98 -1.50 10.42
CA GLY A 9 12.69 -0.44 11.40
C GLY A 9 13.20 0.92 10.90
N LEU A 10 12.40 1.97 11.09
CA LEU A 10 12.78 3.33 10.70
C LEU A 10 13.23 4.15 11.90
N ASP A 11 14.44 4.70 11.82
CA ASP A 11 14.94 5.71 12.75
C ASP A 11 14.48 7.09 12.30
N LEU A 12 13.52 7.66 13.03
CA LEU A 12 12.88 8.95 12.71
C LEU A 12 13.62 10.16 13.30
N THR A 13 14.89 10.00 13.68
CA THR A 13 15.69 11.07 14.29
C THR A 13 16.58 11.80 13.27
N ARG A 14 16.99 13.03 13.64
CA ARG A 14 17.91 13.89 12.89
C ARG A 14 17.36 14.23 11.49
N ASN A 15 18.22 14.17 10.48
CA ASN A 15 17.95 14.60 9.11
C ASN A 15 17.72 13.40 8.17
N ARG A 16 17.28 12.24 8.70
CA ARG A 16 17.02 11.06 7.87
C ARG A 16 15.71 11.24 7.10
N VAL A 17 15.74 10.93 5.81
CA VAL A 17 14.57 10.99 4.93
C VAL A 17 14.07 9.57 4.70
N HIS A 18 12.78 9.36 4.92
CA HIS A 18 12.09 8.10 4.65
C HIS A 18 10.98 8.39 3.65
N LEU A 19 11.06 7.72 2.51
CA LEU A 19 10.03 7.76 1.48
C LEU A 19 9.02 6.64 1.74
N GLY A 20 7.74 6.94 1.61
CA GLY A 20 6.69 5.95 1.67
C GLY A 20 5.67 6.16 0.56
N THR A 21 4.84 5.17 0.34
CA THR A 21 3.63 5.39 -0.47
C THR A 21 2.73 6.39 0.24
N GLY A 22 1.78 6.95 -0.50
CA GLY A 22 0.74 7.82 0.03
C GLY A 22 -0.51 7.74 -0.83
N GLY A 23 -1.62 8.22 -0.27
CA GLY A 23 -2.87 8.38 -1.01
C GLY A 23 -4.04 7.58 -0.44
N ALA A 24 -4.99 7.35 -1.33
CA ALA A 24 -6.24 6.61 -1.13
C ALA A 24 -6.96 6.53 -2.50
N ALA A 25 -6.20 6.21 -3.55
CA ALA A 25 -6.74 6.22 -4.91
C ALA A 25 -7.93 5.26 -5.02
N ILE A 26 -8.98 5.70 -5.71
CA ILE A 26 -10.18 4.90 -6.00
C ILE A 26 -10.17 4.34 -7.43
N LYS A 27 -9.15 4.71 -8.22
CA LYS A 27 -8.95 4.24 -9.58
C LYS A 27 -7.50 3.80 -9.79
N VAL A 28 -7.35 2.77 -10.62
CA VAL A 28 -6.07 2.24 -11.07
C VAL A 28 -6.10 2.08 -12.58
N LEU A 29 -4.95 2.23 -13.22
CA LEU A 29 -4.80 1.94 -14.64
C LEU A 29 -4.72 0.42 -14.82
N ASP A 30 -5.65 -0.14 -15.58
CA ASP A 30 -5.57 -1.54 -16.00
C ASP A 30 -4.43 -1.71 -17.01
N LEU A 31 -3.49 -2.60 -16.74
CA LEU A 31 -2.27 -2.74 -17.55
C LEU A 31 -2.51 -3.42 -18.91
N GLU A 32 -3.57 -4.21 -19.03
CA GLU A 32 -3.89 -4.91 -20.29
C GLU A 32 -4.64 -3.97 -21.24
N THR A 33 -5.61 -3.24 -20.71
CA THR A 33 -6.52 -2.40 -21.52
C THR A 33 -6.09 -0.94 -21.60
N GLY A 34 -5.23 -0.47 -20.68
CA GLY A 34 -4.87 0.95 -20.56
C GLY A 34 -6.02 1.84 -20.07
N VAL A 35 -7.12 1.25 -19.57
CA VAL A 35 -8.29 1.99 -19.11
C VAL A 35 -8.27 2.11 -17.59
N ALA A 36 -8.60 3.29 -17.08
CA ALA A 36 -8.75 3.49 -15.64
C ALA A 36 -10.03 2.80 -15.14
N ARG A 37 -9.89 1.92 -14.14
CA ARG A 37 -10.98 1.20 -13.48
C ARG A 37 -10.96 1.40 -11.97
N SER A 38 -12.05 1.04 -11.29
CA SER A 38 -12.08 1.07 -9.82
C SER A 38 -11.06 0.11 -9.22
N THR A 39 -10.50 0.49 -8.08
CA THR A 39 -9.54 -0.31 -7.33
C THR A 39 -10.22 -1.43 -6.55
N THR A 40 -9.58 -2.59 -6.54
CA THR A 40 -10.03 -3.81 -5.87
C THR A 40 -9.10 -4.15 -4.71
N LEU A 41 -9.49 -5.11 -3.87
CA LEU A 41 -8.61 -5.66 -2.83
C LEU A 41 -7.35 -6.29 -3.43
N GLN A 42 -7.47 -6.88 -4.61
CA GLN A 42 -6.33 -7.42 -5.34
C GLN A 42 -5.31 -6.33 -5.72
N ASP A 43 -5.77 -5.15 -6.14
CA ASP A 43 -4.86 -4.05 -6.47
C ASP A 43 -4.09 -3.59 -5.24
N LEU A 44 -4.75 -3.49 -4.08
CA LEU A 44 -4.08 -3.16 -2.81
C LEU A 44 -3.01 -4.19 -2.45
N TYR A 45 -3.31 -5.48 -2.61
CA TYR A 45 -2.36 -6.57 -2.39
C TYR A 45 -1.16 -6.46 -3.33
N GLN A 46 -1.40 -6.31 -4.64
CA GLN A 46 -0.33 -6.22 -5.63
C GLN A 46 0.57 -5.01 -5.41
N LEU A 47 0.00 -3.84 -5.07
CA LEU A 47 0.76 -2.64 -4.75
C LEU A 47 1.62 -2.82 -3.49
N THR A 48 1.10 -3.50 -2.46
CA THR A 48 1.86 -3.82 -1.25
C THR A 48 3.04 -4.73 -1.57
N ARG A 49 2.82 -5.78 -2.37
CA ARG A 49 3.87 -6.69 -2.83
C ARG A 49 4.91 -6.01 -3.72
N LEU A 50 4.51 -5.03 -4.52
CA LEU A 50 5.42 -4.23 -5.32
C LEU A 50 6.32 -3.38 -4.41
N VAL A 51 5.73 -2.68 -3.43
CA VAL A 51 6.47 -1.85 -2.46
C VAL A 51 7.50 -2.65 -1.69
N ASP A 52 7.18 -3.90 -1.30
CA ASP A 52 8.12 -4.83 -0.65
C ASP A 52 9.41 -5.07 -1.47
N GLN A 53 9.41 -4.81 -2.78
CA GLN A 53 10.55 -5.02 -3.67
C GLN A 53 11.25 -3.71 -4.07
N LEU A 54 10.77 -2.55 -3.62
CA LEU A 54 11.35 -1.26 -3.96
C LEU A 54 12.32 -0.79 -2.87
N ASP A 55 13.63 -0.88 -3.14
CA ASP A 55 14.69 -0.52 -2.19
C ASP A 55 14.60 0.93 -1.65
N ASN A 56 13.93 1.82 -2.38
CA ASN A 56 13.82 3.23 -2.03
C ASN A 56 12.47 3.59 -1.37
N ILE A 57 11.57 2.64 -1.16
CA ILE A 57 10.31 2.85 -0.44
C ILE A 57 10.42 2.17 0.93
N HIS A 58 10.38 2.97 1.98
CA HIS A 58 10.76 2.59 3.34
C HIS A 58 9.56 2.24 4.22
N PHE A 59 8.37 2.74 3.88
CA PHE A 59 7.12 2.40 4.55
C PHE A 59 5.93 2.42 3.60
N LEU A 60 4.91 1.64 3.96
CA LEU A 60 3.64 1.61 3.25
C LEU A 60 2.63 2.49 3.99
N VAL A 61 2.05 3.46 3.27
CA VAL A 61 0.74 4.02 3.58
C VAL A 61 -0.23 3.54 2.52
N ARG A 62 -1.37 2.99 2.95
CA ARG A 62 -2.40 2.39 2.10
C ARG A 62 -2.58 3.18 0.77
N PRO A 63 -2.12 2.65 -0.38
CA PRO A 63 -2.05 3.40 -1.62
C PRO A 63 -3.41 3.59 -2.30
N CYS A 64 -4.35 2.65 -2.12
CA CYS A 64 -5.68 2.68 -2.72
C CYS A 64 -6.79 2.20 -1.79
N ILE A 65 -8.04 2.48 -2.16
CA ILE A 65 -9.25 2.03 -1.46
C ILE A 65 -9.89 0.88 -2.25
N PRO A 66 -9.95 -0.35 -1.72
CA PRO A 66 -10.71 -1.41 -2.39
C PRO A 66 -12.22 -1.08 -2.40
N THR A 67 -12.86 -1.21 -3.57
CA THR A 67 -14.29 -0.91 -3.76
C THR A 67 -15.14 -2.16 -4.01
N ASP A 68 -14.53 -3.34 -4.02
CA ASP A 68 -15.12 -4.65 -4.32
C ASP A 68 -15.51 -5.46 -3.08
N ILE A 69 -15.37 -4.88 -1.88
CA ILE A 69 -15.68 -5.52 -0.60
C ILE A 69 -16.74 -4.73 0.18
N PRO A 70 -17.58 -5.40 1.00
CA PRO A 70 -18.51 -4.74 1.91
C PRO A 70 -17.80 -3.83 2.91
N LYS A 71 -18.48 -2.77 3.35
CA LYS A 71 -17.93 -1.79 4.28
C LYS A 71 -17.51 -2.42 5.61
N GLU A 72 -18.26 -3.41 6.08
CA GLU A 72 -18.03 -4.12 7.34
C GLU A 72 -16.76 -4.98 7.28
N ALA A 73 -16.34 -5.39 6.07
CA ALA A 73 -15.14 -6.18 5.84
C ALA A 73 -13.91 -5.31 5.53
N TYR A 74 -14.08 -3.99 5.40
CA TYR A 74 -13.05 -3.09 4.91
C TYR A 74 -11.81 -3.06 5.80
N ASP A 75 -11.98 -2.74 7.08
CA ASP A 75 -10.86 -2.49 7.98
C ASP A 75 -10.00 -3.76 8.18
N VAL A 76 -10.65 -4.92 8.33
CA VAL A 76 -9.93 -6.19 8.50
C VAL A 76 -9.13 -6.54 7.26
N ASN A 77 -9.72 -6.43 6.06
CA ASN A 77 -9.01 -6.79 4.83
C ASN A 77 -7.87 -5.82 4.53
N VAL A 78 -8.08 -4.52 4.71
CA VAL A 78 -7.01 -3.52 4.51
C VAL A 78 -5.86 -3.73 5.49
N PHE A 79 -6.16 -4.03 6.76
CA PHE A 79 -5.12 -4.27 7.78
C PHE A 79 -4.27 -5.51 7.48
N TYR A 80 -4.87 -6.61 7.00
CA TYR A 80 -4.13 -7.85 6.69
C TYR A 80 -3.43 -7.83 5.33
N THR A 81 -3.89 -6.97 4.41
CA THR A 81 -3.29 -6.83 3.08
C THR A 81 -2.02 -5.95 3.12
N CYS A 82 -1.93 -5.06 4.12
CA CYS A 82 -0.84 -4.12 4.32
C CYS A 82 0.24 -4.63 5.31
#